data_AF-A0A6G2VEV0-F1
#
_entry.id   AF-A0A6G2VEV0-F1
#
_cell.length_a   1.000
_cell.length_b   1.000
_cell.length_c   1.000
_cell.angle_alpha   90.00
_cell.angle_beta   90.00
_cell.angle_gamma   90.00
#
_symmetry.space_group_name_H-M   'P 1'
#
loop_
_entity.id
_entity.type
_entity.pdbx_description
1 polymer ?
#
loop_
_entity_poly.entity_id
_entity_poly.type
_entity_poly.pdbx_seq_one_letter_code
_entity_poly.pdbx_strand_id
1 'polypeptide(L)'
;DTLQTWWLRGPGLADKLIATIETSDPSIARVAPLDMLQGVLYPPINLFYHYVRKDEAGFAPALAEALQLHKAYWTLNEDRTTDTHGTIALGPLAIACLAHDAGFPLDIESDYLPKHLLQRTWLGEFPT
;
A
#
# COMPACT_ATOMS: atom_id res chain seq x y z
N ASP A 1 -5.75 13.12 3.40
CA ASP A 1 -7.16 13.57 3.28
C ASP A 1 -8.06 12.53 2.60
N THR A 2 -7.71 12.00 1.43
CA THR A 2 -8.53 11.03 0.67
C THR A 2 -8.90 9.76 1.46
N LEU A 3 -7.92 9.06 2.03
CA LEU A 3 -8.17 7.85 2.85
C LEU A 3 -9.07 8.15 4.05
N GLN A 4 -8.85 9.29 4.72
CA GLN A 4 -9.68 9.73 5.85
C GLN A 4 -11.11 10.03 5.40
N THR A 5 -11.28 10.66 4.23
CA THR A 5 -12.61 10.93 3.65
C THR A 5 -13.35 9.63 3.38
N TRP A 6 -12.69 8.63 2.81
CA TRP A 6 -13.29 7.30 2.64
C TRP A 6 -13.66 6.66 3.99
N TRP A 7 -12.75 6.66 4.95
CA TRP A 7 -12.95 6.05 6.27
C TRP A 7 -14.15 6.65 7.02
N LEU A 8 -14.25 7.99 7.00
CA LEU A 8 -15.33 8.73 7.67
C LEU A 8 -16.60 8.84 6.82
N ARG A 9 -16.64 8.23 5.62
CA ARG A 9 -17.74 8.35 4.65
C ARG A 9 -18.09 9.81 4.33
N GLY A 10 -17.07 10.66 4.24
CA GLY A 10 -17.20 12.06 3.86
C GLY A 10 -17.50 12.24 2.36
N PRO A 11 -18.01 13.42 1.96
CA PRO A 11 -18.33 13.71 0.57
C PRO A 11 -17.06 13.89 -0.29
N GLY A 12 -17.21 13.73 -1.62
CA GLY A 12 -16.18 14.10 -2.59
C GLY A 12 -14.99 13.13 -2.69
N LEU A 13 -15.17 11.85 -2.34
CA LEU A 13 -14.09 10.85 -2.40
C LEU A 13 -13.45 10.74 -3.80
N ALA A 14 -14.27 10.71 -4.85
CA ALA A 14 -13.77 10.57 -6.22
C ALA A 14 -12.84 11.73 -6.60
N ASP A 15 -13.29 12.97 -6.40
CA ASP A 15 -12.51 14.18 -6.71
C ASP A 15 -11.21 14.23 -5.91
N LYS A 16 -11.26 13.89 -4.62
CA LYS A 16 -10.07 13.84 -3.76
C LYS A 16 -9.08 12.77 -4.21
N LEU A 17 -9.56 11.60 -4.62
CA LEU A 17 -8.68 10.54 -5.12
C LEU A 17 -8.04 10.92 -6.45
N ILE A 18 -8.80 11.50 -7.38
CA ILE A 18 -8.26 12.03 -8.65
C ILE A 18 -7.16 13.06 -8.36
N ALA A 19 -7.45 14.06 -7.52
CA ALA A 19 -6.47 15.07 -7.13
C ALA A 19 -5.23 14.46 -6.45
N THR A 20 -5.40 13.40 -5.66
CA THR A 20 -4.27 12.69 -5.03
C THR A 20 -3.39 12.01 -6.08
N ILE A 21 -3.99 11.35 -7.07
CA ILE A 21 -3.26 10.70 -8.16
C ILE A 21 -2.52 11.75 -8.99
N GLU A 22 -3.20 12.83 -9.40
CA GLU A 22 -2.59 13.91 -10.19
C GLU A 22 -1.44 14.61 -9.45
N THR A 23 -1.61 14.89 -8.16
CA THR A 23 -0.55 15.55 -7.37
C THR A 23 0.59 14.61 -6.97
N SER A 24 0.39 13.30 -7.11
CA SER A 24 1.45 12.29 -6.95
C SER A 24 2.25 12.03 -8.23
N ASP A 25 1.90 12.67 -9.35
CA ASP A 25 2.67 12.58 -10.59
C ASP A 25 4.10 13.13 -10.37
N PRO A 26 5.15 12.39 -10.77
CA PRO A 26 6.55 12.82 -10.72
C PRO A 26 6.86 14.21 -11.27
N SER A 27 6.13 14.63 -12.32
CA SER A 27 6.31 15.94 -12.96
C SER A 27 5.73 17.09 -12.13
N ILE A 28 4.80 16.79 -11.21
CA ILE A 28 4.08 17.75 -10.36
C ILE A 28 4.63 17.74 -8.93
N ALA A 29 4.85 16.58 -8.35
CA ALA A 29 5.32 16.43 -6.97
C ALA A 29 6.73 17.03 -6.80
N ARG A 30 6.89 17.88 -5.78
CA ARG A 30 8.17 18.55 -5.46
C ARG A 30 8.69 18.29 -4.05
N VAL A 31 7.85 17.72 -3.18
CA VAL A 31 8.15 17.59 -1.74
C VAL A 31 9.03 16.37 -1.44
N ALA A 32 8.88 15.29 -2.20
CA ALA A 32 9.62 14.06 -2.02
C ALA A 32 10.57 13.80 -3.20
N PRO A 33 11.74 13.17 -2.96
CA PRO A 33 12.57 12.62 -4.01
C PRO A 33 11.79 11.66 -4.91
N LEU A 34 12.13 11.64 -6.21
CA LEU A 34 11.42 10.86 -7.22
C LEU A 34 11.37 9.36 -6.89
N ASP A 35 12.49 8.79 -6.46
CA ASP A 35 12.60 7.38 -6.13
C ASP A 35 11.77 7.02 -4.90
N MET A 36 11.66 7.91 -3.91
CA MET A 36 10.78 7.73 -2.74
C MET A 36 9.31 7.82 -3.14
N LEU A 37 8.97 8.77 -4.01
CA LEU A 37 7.62 8.94 -4.52
C LEU A 37 7.16 7.66 -5.23
N GLN A 38 7.97 7.13 -6.14
CA GLN A 38 7.67 5.92 -6.90
C GLN A 38 7.76 4.64 -6.07
N GLY A 39 8.78 4.52 -5.22
CA GLY A 39 9.08 3.31 -4.47
C GLY A 39 8.21 3.09 -3.23
N VAL A 40 7.72 4.18 -2.61
CA VAL A 40 7.11 4.12 -1.27
C VAL A 40 5.77 4.86 -1.20
N LEU A 41 5.67 6.08 -1.74
CA LEU A 41 4.50 6.94 -1.50
C LEU A 41 3.34 6.69 -2.46
N TYR A 42 3.62 6.44 -3.74
CA TYR A 42 2.60 6.19 -4.77
C TYR A 42 1.95 4.81 -4.68
N PRO A 43 2.67 3.70 -4.43
CA PRO A 43 2.08 2.36 -4.43
C PRO A 43 0.82 2.20 -3.56
N PRO A 44 0.74 2.69 -2.31
CA PRO A 44 -0.50 2.60 -1.53
C PRO A 44 -1.66 3.43 -2.11
N ILE A 45 -1.40 4.52 -2.84
CA ILE A 45 -2.42 5.30 -3.56
C ILE A 45 -3.02 4.45 -4.68
N ASN A 46 -2.16 3.77 -5.46
CA ASN A 46 -2.61 2.88 -6.53
C ASN A 46 -3.42 1.69 -6.00
N LEU A 47 -2.96 1.06 -4.92
CA LEU A 47 -3.72 -0.01 -4.26
C LEU A 47 -5.08 0.46 -3.78
N PHE A 48 -5.13 1.65 -3.17
CA PHE A 48 -6.39 2.21 -2.71
C PHE A 48 -7.35 2.49 -3.86
N TYR A 49 -6.84 2.93 -5.03
CA TYR A 49 -7.64 3.11 -6.25
C TYR A 49 -8.29 1.80 -6.72
N HIS A 50 -7.54 0.69 -6.79
CA HIS A 50 -8.11 -0.62 -7.13
C HIS A 50 -9.16 -1.06 -6.09
N TYR A 51 -8.86 -0.88 -4.81
CA TYR A 51 -9.76 -1.25 -3.72
C TYR A 51 -11.11 -0.53 -3.78
N VAL A 52 -11.13 0.81 -3.91
CA VAL A 52 -12.40 1.57 -3.95
C VAL A 52 -13.24 1.26 -5.19
N ARG A 53 -12.61 0.83 -6.28
CA ARG A 53 -13.27 0.40 -7.51
C ARG A 53 -13.75 -1.05 -7.49
N LYS A 54 -13.43 -1.81 -6.43
CA LYS A 54 -13.63 -3.25 -6.36
C LYS A 54 -12.96 -4.02 -7.49
N ASP A 55 -11.78 -3.55 -7.90
CA ASP A 55 -11.00 -4.18 -8.96
C ASP A 55 -10.11 -5.29 -8.39
N GLU A 56 -10.72 -6.44 -8.10
CA GLU A 56 -10.04 -7.60 -7.52
C GLU A 56 -8.93 -8.14 -8.43
N ALA A 57 -9.17 -8.16 -9.74
CA ALA A 57 -8.21 -8.67 -10.72
C ALA A 57 -6.97 -7.78 -10.84
N GLY A 58 -7.14 -6.45 -10.75
CA GLY A 58 -6.03 -5.49 -10.76
C GLY A 58 -5.30 -5.37 -9.42
N PHE A 59 -5.95 -5.67 -8.30
CA PHE A 59 -5.39 -5.45 -6.97
C PHE A 59 -4.16 -6.32 -6.67
N ALA A 60 -4.25 -7.64 -6.89
CA ALA A 60 -3.14 -8.55 -6.54
C ALA A 60 -1.85 -8.27 -7.35
N PRO A 61 -1.91 -8.05 -8.69
CA PRO A 61 -0.74 -7.61 -9.44
C PRO A 61 -0.16 -6.27 -8.95
N ALA A 62 -1.03 -5.30 -8.65
CA ALA A 62 -0.59 -4.01 -8.11
C ALA A 62 0.07 -4.16 -6.73
N LEU A 63 -0.38 -5.10 -5.90
CA LEU A 63 0.22 -5.40 -4.60
C LEU A 63 1.60 -6.03 -4.77
N ALA A 64 1.73 -6.99 -5.69
CA ALA A 64 3.02 -7.57 -6.02
C ALA A 64 4.03 -6.51 -6.49
N GLU A 65 3.61 -5.62 -7.39
CA GLU A 65 4.43 -4.50 -7.87
C GLU A 65 4.82 -3.56 -6.72
N ALA A 66 3.86 -3.18 -5.86
CA ALA A 66 4.12 -2.33 -4.70
C ALA A 66 5.21 -2.89 -3.78
N LEU A 67 5.20 -4.21 -3.55
CA LEU A 67 6.21 -4.89 -2.73
C LEU A 67 7.58 -4.94 -3.41
N GLN A 68 7.63 -5.12 -4.73
CA GLN A 68 8.88 -5.04 -5.48
C GLN A 68 9.48 -3.63 -5.46
N LEU A 69 8.64 -2.61 -5.63
CA LEU A 69 9.04 -1.21 -5.56
C LEU A 69 9.58 -0.82 -4.17
N HIS A 70 8.89 -1.28 -3.11
CA HIS A 70 9.35 -1.09 -1.73
C HIS A 70 10.72 -1.73 -1.52
N LYS A 71 10.89 -2.99 -1.93
CA LYS A 71 12.18 -3.69 -1.86
C LYS A 71 13.26 -2.89 -2.60
N ALA A 72 13.02 -2.52 -3.86
CA ALA A 72 13.98 -1.81 -4.68
C ALA A 72 14.41 -0.48 -4.06
N TYR A 73 13.48 0.27 -3.47
CA TYR A 73 13.79 1.54 -2.80
C TYR A 73 14.68 1.33 -1.57
N TRP A 74 14.30 0.40 -0.69
CA TRP A 74 14.97 0.19 0.60
C TRP A 74 16.29 -0.58 0.50
N THR A 75 16.51 -1.35 -0.58
CA THR A 75 17.79 -2.02 -0.82
C THR A 75 18.72 -1.27 -1.79
N LEU A 76 18.41 -0.01 -2.12
CA LEU A 76 19.17 0.75 -3.12
C LEU A 76 20.60 1.07 -2.66
N ASN A 77 20.81 1.26 -1.36
CA ASN A 77 22.11 1.55 -0.77
C ASN A 77 22.19 1.07 0.70
N GLU A 78 23.39 1.11 1.27
CA GLU A 78 23.66 0.62 2.63
C GLU A 78 22.84 1.38 3.69
N ASP A 79 22.76 2.72 3.58
CA ASP A 79 22.02 3.56 4.52
C ASP A 79 20.55 3.11 4.62
N ARG A 80 19.88 2.92 3.47
CA ARG A 80 18.47 2.48 3.43
C ARG A 80 18.28 1.03 3.86
N THR A 81 19.24 0.16 3.56
CA THR A 81 19.14 -1.27 3.90
C THR A 81 19.12 -1.49 5.41
N THR A 82 19.78 -0.59 6.15
CA THR A 82 19.79 -0.62 7.63
C THR A 82 18.64 0.14 8.28
N ASP A 83 17.82 0.85 7.49
CA ASP A 83 16.68 1.61 8.02
C ASP A 83 15.51 0.69 8.37
N THR A 84 15.06 0.79 9.63
CA THR A 84 13.91 0.03 10.14
C THR A 84 12.61 0.27 9.39
N HIS A 85 12.44 1.42 8.74
CA HIS A 85 11.27 1.73 7.92
C HIS A 85 11.16 0.82 6.68
N GLY A 86 12.27 0.23 6.22
CA GLY A 86 12.29 -0.71 5.12
C GLY A 86 11.80 -2.12 5.44
N THR A 87 11.67 -2.46 6.73
CA THR A 87 11.33 -3.83 7.17
C THR A 87 9.93 -4.28 6.75
N ILE A 88 8.96 -3.36 6.74
CA ILE A 88 7.56 -3.64 6.42
C ILE A 88 7.08 -2.61 5.40
N ALA A 89 6.42 -3.08 4.34
CA ALA A 89 5.71 -2.21 3.41
C ALA A 89 4.41 -1.71 4.06
N LEU A 90 4.51 -0.80 5.03
CA LEU A 90 3.40 -0.42 5.92
C LEU A 90 2.17 0.12 5.16
N GLY A 91 2.40 0.98 4.16
CA GLY A 91 1.33 1.49 3.30
C GLY A 91 0.60 0.37 2.55
N PRO A 92 1.32 -0.44 1.74
CA PRO A 92 0.75 -1.61 1.09
C PRO A 92 0.06 -2.60 2.05
N LEU A 93 0.66 -2.90 3.22
CA LEU A 93 0.06 -3.75 4.24
C LEU A 93 -1.29 -3.20 4.70
N ALA A 94 -1.38 -1.90 4.99
CA ALA A 94 -2.63 -1.29 5.46
C ALA A 94 -3.77 -1.47 4.44
N ILE A 95 -3.49 -1.26 3.15
CA ILE A 95 -4.52 -1.43 2.10
C ILE A 95 -4.80 -2.91 1.83
N ALA A 96 -3.79 -3.78 1.89
CA ALA A 96 -3.98 -5.23 1.78
C ALA A 96 -4.88 -5.77 2.89
N CYS A 97 -4.79 -5.26 4.12
CA CYS A 97 -5.73 -5.60 5.20
C CYS A 97 -7.18 -5.23 4.83
N LEU A 98 -7.41 -4.04 4.27
CA LEU A 98 -8.75 -3.63 3.82
C LEU A 98 -9.29 -4.54 2.71
N ALA A 99 -8.44 -4.91 1.75
CA ALA A 99 -8.79 -5.81 0.66
C ALA A 99 -9.08 -7.23 1.15
N HIS A 100 -8.26 -7.76 2.06
CA HIS A 100 -8.47 -9.06 2.71
C HIS A 100 -9.82 -9.09 3.44
N ASP A 101 -10.16 -8.03 4.19
CA ASP A 101 -11.46 -7.92 4.87
C ASP A 101 -12.65 -7.86 3.91
N ALA A 102 -12.42 -7.31 2.71
CA ALA A 102 -13.41 -7.26 1.66
C ALA A 102 -13.48 -8.56 0.84
N GLY A 103 -12.66 -9.57 1.16
CA GLY A 103 -12.67 -10.88 0.50
C GLY A 103 -11.84 -10.96 -0.78
N PHE A 104 -10.94 -10.00 -1.05
CA PHE A 104 -10.12 -10.02 -2.25
C PHE A 104 -9.11 -11.19 -2.18
N PRO A 105 -8.94 -11.97 -3.26
CA PRO A 105 -7.89 -12.96 -3.34
C PRO A 105 -6.54 -12.26 -3.51
N LEU A 106 -5.65 -12.37 -2.52
CA LEU A 106 -4.33 -11.71 -2.56
C LEU A 106 -3.23 -12.61 -3.12
N ASP A 107 -3.30 -13.92 -2.85
CA ASP A 107 -2.35 -14.97 -3.29
C ASP A 107 -0.88 -14.51 -3.35
N ILE A 108 -0.40 -13.89 -2.26
CA ILE A 108 0.94 -13.33 -2.19
C ILE A 108 1.58 -13.61 -0.83
N GLU A 109 2.84 -14.01 -0.87
CA GLU A 109 3.72 -14.12 0.29
C GLU A 109 4.97 -13.24 0.06
N SER A 110 5.36 -12.48 1.08
CA SER A 110 6.50 -11.56 1.01
C SER A 110 7.02 -11.28 2.41
N ASP A 111 8.34 -11.19 2.55
CA ASP A 111 8.99 -10.80 3.81
C ASP A 111 8.60 -9.38 4.26
N TYR A 112 8.19 -8.53 3.32
CA TYR A 112 7.73 -7.16 3.60
C TYR A 112 6.24 -7.07 3.93
N LEU A 113 5.50 -8.18 3.86
CA LEU A 113 4.06 -8.27 4.10
C LEU A 113 3.77 -9.33 5.19
N PRO A 114 3.86 -8.97 6.48
CA PRO A 114 3.70 -9.92 7.58
C PRO A 114 2.34 -10.63 7.57
N LYS A 115 2.37 -11.92 7.19
CA LYS A 115 1.18 -12.77 6.98
C LYS A 115 0.19 -12.75 8.15
N HIS A 116 0.70 -12.83 9.38
CA HIS A 116 -0.15 -12.88 10.56
C HIS A 116 -0.85 -11.56 10.88
N LEU A 117 -0.24 -10.41 10.55
CA LEU A 117 -0.89 -9.11 10.66
C LEU A 117 -1.97 -8.96 9.59
N LEU A 118 -1.67 -9.38 8.36
CA LEU A 118 -2.63 -9.35 7.24
C LEU A 118 -3.85 -10.22 7.51
N GLN A 119 -3.63 -11.45 7.98
CA GLN A 119 -4.67 -12.46 8.21
C GLN A 119 -5.34 -12.34 9.58
N ARG A 120 -4.89 -11.42 10.44
CA ARG A 120 -5.37 -11.24 11.83
C ARG A 120 -5.25 -12.50 12.68
N THR A 121 -4.27 -13.34 12.40
CA THR A 121 -4.03 -14.55 13.18
C THR A 121 -3.12 -14.20 14.35
N TRP A 122 -3.69 -14.08 15.54
CA TRP A 122 -2.94 -13.82 16.77
C TRP A 122 -2.64 -15.11 17.51
N LEU A 123 -1.42 -15.21 18.04
CA LEU A 123 -1.01 -16.34 18.87
C LEU A 123 -1.90 -16.39 20.13
N GLY A 124 -2.67 -17.46 20.29
CA GLY A 124 -3.53 -17.69 21.46
C GLY A 124 -4.99 -17.21 21.32
N GLU A 125 -5.39 -16.64 20.18
CA GLU A 125 -6.78 -16.21 19.97
C GLU A 125 -7.68 -17.29 19.34
N PHE A 126 -7.09 -18.37 18.78
CA PHE A 126 -7.79 -19.53 18.24
C PHE A 126 -7.18 -20.86 18.75
N PRO A 127 -7.98 -21.94 18.92
CA PRO A 127 -7.46 -23.24 19.37
C PRO A 127 -6.45 -23.79 18.35
N THR A 128 -5.25 -24.14 18.83
CA THR A 128 -4.23 -24.88 18.08
C THR A 128 -4.49 -26.37 18.12
#